data_AF-A0A095B2U0-F1
#
_entry.id   AF-A0A095B2U0-F1
#
_cell.length_a   1.000
_cell.length_b   1.000
_cell.length_c   1.000
_cell.angle_alpha   90.00
_cell.angle_beta   90.00
_cell.angle_gamma   90.00
#
_symmetry.space_group_name_H-M   'P 1'
#
loop_
_entity.id
_entity.type
_entity.pdbx_description
1 polymer ?
#
loop_
_entity_poly.entity_id
_entity_poly.type
_entity_poly.pdbx_seq_one_letter_code
_entity_poly.pdbx_strand_id
1 'polypeptide(L)'
;MARIGTFKKVSGEYRGQIITLSVQAKSVRIVPEDKPSGNAPSHRVFIGEAEVGAAWEKQTQDKRAYLSVKLDDPSFAAPIFAQLFAGEDDAHDLVWSRQTRRGGD
;
A
#
# COMPACT_ATOMS: atom_id res chain seq x y z
N MET A 1 9.08 -6.47 10.76
CA MET A 1 8.03 -5.75 9.99
C MET A 1 7.63 -4.53 10.79
N ALA A 2 7.19 -3.45 10.15
CA ALA A 2 6.78 -2.22 10.82
C ALA A 2 5.45 -1.74 10.23
N ARG A 3 4.49 -1.39 11.09
CA ARG A 3 3.28 -0.69 10.65
C ARG A 3 3.65 0.76 10.32
N ILE A 4 3.42 1.14 9.08
CA ILE A 4 3.71 2.50 8.57
C ILE A 4 2.44 3.25 8.18
N GLY A 5 1.26 2.68 8.39
CA GLY A 5 0.01 3.36 8.09
C GLY A 5 -1.21 2.62 8.61
N THR A 6 -2.30 3.36 8.75
CA THR A 6 -3.61 2.83 9.15
C THR A 6 -4.67 3.46 8.28
N PHE A 7 -5.56 2.63 7.76
CA PHE A 7 -6.59 2.98 6.80
C PHE A 7 -7.95 2.44 7.25
N LYS A 8 -9.02 3.04 6.74
CA LYS A 8 -10.38 2.51 6.80
C LYS A 8 -10.93 2.39 5.40
N LYS A 9 -11.76 1.39 5.16
CA LYS A 9 -12.47 1.27 3.90
C LYS A 9 -13.70 2.17 3.92
N VAL A 10 -13.82 3.09 2.96
CA VAL A 10 -14.91 4.06 2.86
C VAL A 10 -15.35 4.12 1.40
N SER A 11 -16.61 3.75 1.14
CA SER A 11 -17.19 3.77 -0.21
C SER A 11 -16.35 3.03 -1.27
N GLY A 12 -15.76 1.90 -0.90
CA GLY A 12 -14.94 1.07 -1.79
C GLY A 12 -13.45 1.45 -1.85
N GLU A 13 -13.07 2.64 -1.40
CA GLU A 13 -11.67 3.10 -1.31
C GLU A 13 -11.07 2.85 0.07
N TYR A 14 -9.75 2.80 0.19
CA TYR A 14 -9.08 2.87 1.49
C TYR A 14 -8.61 4.30 1.75
N ARG A 15 -8.96 4.84 2.91
CA ARG A 15 -8.60 6.21 3.34
C ARG A 15 -7.87 6.16 4.66
N GLY A 16 -6.73 6.85 4.75
CA GLY A 16 -5.89 6.74 5.92
C GLY A 16 -4.70 7.67 5.91
N GLN A 17 -3.64 7.21 6.58
CA GLN A 17 -2.39 7.94 6.69
C GLN A 17 -1.20 7.01 6.56
N ILE A 18 -0.08 7.57 6.11
CA ILE A 18 1.23 6.93 6.10
C ILE A 18 2.17 7.75 6.99
N ILE A 19 2.75 7.09 7.98
CA ILE A 19 3.68 7.68 8.95
C ILE A 19 4.96 6.85 8.96
N THR A 20 6.06 7.52 8.60
CA THR A 20 7.44 7.08 8.77
C THR A 20 8.24 8.25 9.36
N LEU A 21 9.53 8.06 9.63
CA LEU A 21 10.38 9.13 10.16
C LEU A 21 10.39 10.37 9.24
N SER A 22 10.43 10.17 7.92
CA SER A 22 10.56 11.27 6.94
C SER A 22 9.25 11.64 6.24
N VAL A 23 8.20 10.81 6.37
CA VAL A 23 6.92 11.00 5.68
C VAL A 23 5.79 10.97 6.69
N GLN A 24 5.01 12.04 6.77
CA GLN A 24 3.80 12.14 7.60
C GLN A 24 2.61 12.55 6.72
N ALA A 25 2.21 11.66 5.80
CA ALA A 25 1.16 11.92 4.86
C ALA A 25 -0.21 11.59 5.48
N LYS A 26 -1.06 12.61 5.61
CA LYS A 26 -2.47 12.45 5.98
C LYS A 26 -3.33 12.35 4.72
N SER A 27 -4.55 11.82 4.88
CA SER A 27 -5.55 11.76 3.81
C SER A 27 -5.09 11.00 2.57
N VAL A 28 -4.31 9.95 2.76
CA VAL A 28 -3.89 9.04 1.70
C VAL A 28 -5.12 8.25 1.24
N ARG A 29 -5.31 8.16 -0.08
CA ARG A 29 -6.40 7.39 -0.71
C ARG A 29 -5.81 6.26 -1.54
N ILE A 30 -6.34 5.06 -1.39
CA ILE A 30 -6.07 3.91 -2.25
C ILE A 30 -7.38 3.59 -2.97
N VAL A 31 -7.42 3.93 -4.26
CA VAL A 31 -8.63 3.96 -5.07
C VAL A 31 -8.59 2.77 -6.03
N PRO A 32 -9.66 1.94 -6.13
CA PRO A 32 -9.71 0.86 -7.09
C PRO A 32 -9.70 1.42 -8.52
N GLU A 33 -9.05 0.69 -9.43
CA GLU A 33 -9.07 0.97 -10.87
C GLU A 33 -10.25 0.27 -11.55
N ASP A 34 -10.80 0.93 -12.57
CA ASP A 34 -11.87 0.35 -13.37
C ASP A 34 -11.28 -0.63 -14.38
N LYS A 35 -11.59 -1.92 -14.20
CA LYS A 35 -11.19 -3.03 -15.11
C LYS A 35 -9.65 -3.19 -15.25
N PRO A 36 -8.94 -3.56 -14.17
CA PRO A 36 -7.53 -3.93 -14.28
C PRO A 36 -7.38 -5.11 -15.26
N SER A 37 -6.41 -5.01 -16.17
CA SER A 37 -6.13 -6.07 -17.16
C SER A 37 -4.66 -6.51 -17.09
N GLY A 38 -4.43 -7.81 -17.24
CA GLY A 38 -3.09 -8.40 -17.16
C GLY A 38 -2.38 -8.07 -15.85
N ASN A 39 -1.23 -7.40 -15.95
CA ASN A 39 -0.40 -7.00 -14.80
C ASN A 39 -0.66 -5.55 -14.35
N ALA A 40 -1.71 -4.89 -14.86
CA ALA A 40 -2.10 -3.56 -14.42
C ALA A 40 -2.41 -3.54 -12.91
N PRO A 41 -2.17 -2.42 -12.23
CA PRO A 41 -2.55 -2.28 -10.84
C PRO A 41 -4.06 -2.36 -10.66
N SER A 42 -4.51 -2.99 -9.58
CA SER A 42 -5.92 -3.01 -9.22
C SER A 42 -6.33 -1.74 -8.46
N HIS A 43 -5.36 -1.03 -7.88
CA HIS A 43 -5.60 0.22 -7.18
C HIS A 43 -4.48 1.24 -7.45
N ARG A 44 -4.83 2.52 -7.35
CA ARG A 44 -3.92 3.67 -7.41
C ARG A 44 -3.82 4.32 -6.04
N VAL A 45 -2.66 4.83 -5.67
CA VAL A 45 -2.42 5.49 -4.39
C VAL A 45 -2.24 6.99 -4.60
N PHE A 46 -3.04 7.80 -3.91
CA PHE A 46 -3.03 9.25 -4.02
C PHE A 46 -2.78 9.94 -2.68
N ILE A 47 -2.09 11.07 -2.73
CA ILE A 47 -1.98 12.05 -1.63
C ILE A 47 -2.40 13.41 -2.20
N GLY A 48 -3.55 13.92 -1.76
CA GLY A 48 -4.19 15.05 -2.46
C GLY A 48 -4.51 14.66 -3.91
N GLU A 49 -3.93 15.40 -4.85
CA GLU A 49 -4.04 15.17 -6.30
C GLU A 49 -2.85 14.37 -6.88
N ALA A 50 -1.77 14.19 -6.13
CA ALA A 50 -0.60 13.47 -6.60
C ALA A 50 -0.82 11.94 -6.55
N GLU A 51 -0.59 11.24 -7.66
CA GLU A 51 -0.45 9.79 -7.68
C GLU A 51 0.96 9.43 -7.19
N VAL A 52 1.05 8.70 -6.09
CA VAL A 52 2.32 8.37 -5.40
C VAL A 52 2.63 6.88 -5.39
N GLY A 53 1.82 6.09 -6.08
CA GLY A 53 2.00 4.64 -6.12
C GLY A 53 0.80 3.88 -6.64
N ALA A 54 0.91 2.57 -6.55
CA ALA A 54 -0.09 1.64 -7.02
C ALA A 54 -0.15 0.40 -6.13
N ALA A 55 -1.24 -0.36 -6.22
CA ALA A 55 -1.38 -1.62 -5.51
C ALA A 55 -2.04 -2.71 -6.35
N TRP A 56 -1.79 -3.95 -5.94
CA TRP A 56 -2.31 -5.15 -6.57
C TRP A 56 -2.97 -6.03 -5.52
N GLU A 57 -4.14 -6.56 -5.84
CA GLU A 57 -4.78 -7.58 -5.03
C GLU A 57 -3.96 -8.86 -5.08
N LYS A 58 -3.61 -9.38 -3.91
CA LYS A 58 -2.87 -10.62 -3.76
C LYS A 58 -3.46 -11.44 -2.61
N GLN A 59 -3.03 -12.69 -2.57
CA GLN A 59 -3.41 -13.63 -1.54
C GLN A 59 -2.16 -14.30 -0.97
N THR A 60 -2.10 -14.49 0.34
CA THR A 60 -1.04 -15.28 0.98
C THR A 60 -1.23 -16.77 0.69
N GLN A 61 -0.22 -17.59 1.01
CA GLN A 61 -0.34 -19.06 0.92
C GLN A 61 -1.51 -19.58 1.77
N ASP A 62 -1.71 -18.99 2.95
CA ASP A 62 -2.82 -19.31 3.86
C ASP A 62 -4.14 -18.64 3.47
N LYS A 63 -4.29 -18.24 2.20
CA LYS A 63 -5.51 -17.68 1.63
C LYS A 63 -5.96 -16.33 2.19
N ARG A 64 -5.10 -15.57 2.87
CA ARG A 64 -5.43 -14.22 3.36
C ARG A 64 -5.28 -13.19 2.24
N ALA A 65 -6.35 -12.46 1.93
CA ALA A 65 -6.33 -11.37 0.96
C ALA A 65 -5.58 -10.14 1.51
N TYR A 66 -4.84 -9.45 0.63
CA TYR A 66 -4.14 -8.21 0.95
C TYR A 66 -3.88 -7.38 -0.31
N LEU A 67 -3.59 -6.10 -0.15
CA LEU A 67 -3.03 -5.30 -1.24
C LEU A 67 -1.51 -5.27 -1.14
N SER A 68 -0.83 -5.71 -2.19
CA SER A 68 0.60 -5.47 -2.38
C SER A 68 0.77 -4.03 -2.88
N VAL A 69 1.31 -3.15 -2.04
CA VAL A 69 1.43 -1.71 -2.33
C VAL A 69 2.86 -1.38 -2.75
N LYS A 70 3.02 -0.63 -3.84
CA LYS A 70 4.28 0.01 -4.25
C LYS A 70 4.08 1.54 -4.17
N LEU A 71 4.85 2.20 -3.32
CA LEU A 71 4.93 3.67 -3.27
C LEU A 71 6.19 4.09 -4.02
N ASP A 72 6.05 4.94 -5.02
CA ASP A 72 7.12 5.27 -5.97
C ASP A 72 7.00 6.72 -6.42
N ASP A 73 7.16 7.63 -5.46
CA ASP A 73 7.15 9.07 -5.67
C ASP A 73 8.58 9.58 -5.97
N PRO A 74 8.76 10.61 -6.81
CA PRO A 74 10.08 11.18 -7.13
C PRO A 74 10.90 11.66 -5.92
N SER A 75 10.28 11.92 -4.77
CA SER A 75 10.99 12.27 -3.53
C SER A 75 11.66 11.07 -2.86
N PHE A 76 11.38 9.84 -3.28
CA PHE A 76 11.98 8.63 -2.74
C PHE A 76 13.22 8.23 -3.53
N ALA A 77 14.28 7.84 -2.84
CA ALA A 77 15.50 7.33 -3.48
C ALA A 77 15.27 5.98 -4.21
N ALA A 78 14.23 5.24 -3.83
CA ALA A 78 13.81 3.98 -4.44
C ALA A 78 12.35 3.66 -4.04
N PRO A 79 11.65 2.79 -4.79
CA PRO A 79 10.30 2.38 -4.44
C PRO A 79 10.22 1.72 -3.05
N ILE A 80 9.16 2.02 -2.31
CA ILE A 80 8.83 1.40 -1.02
C ILE A 80 7.72 0.38 -1.25
N PHE A 81 7.98 -0.88 -0.89
CA PHE A 81 7.00 -1.96 -0.97
C PHE A 81 6.40 -2.27 0.40
N ALA A 82 5.07 -2.26 0.48
CA ALA A 82 4.32 -2.58 1.69
C ALA A 82 3.15 -3.52 1.37
N GLN A 83 2.51 -4.04 2.41
CA GLN A 83 1.29 -4.83 2.30
C GLN A 83 0.19 -4.20 3.16
N LEU A 84 -0.98 -3.98 2.58
CA LEU A 84 -2.17 -3.55 3.31
C LEU A 84 -3.01 -4.78 3.67
N PHE A 85 -3.14 -5.06 4.96
CA PHE A 85 -3.97 -6.15 5.46
C PHE A 85 -5.18 -5.60 6.22
N ALA A 86 -6.30 -6.32 6.18
CA ALA A 86 -7.37 -6.12 7.15
C ALA A 86 -6.84 -6.40 8.57
N GLY A 87 -7.09 -5.46 9.47
CA GLY A 87 -6.76 -5.52 10.90
C GLY A 87 -8.03 -5.63 11.75
N GLU A 88 -7.96 -5.14 12.98
CA GLU A 88 -9.07 -5.09 13.94
C GLU A 88 -9.97 -3.86 13.70
N ASP A 89 -11.19 -3.86 14.22
CA ASP A 89 -12.13 -2.71 14.21
C ASP A 89 -12.33 -2.04 12.82
N ASP A 90 -12.47 -2.85 11.77
CA ASP A 90 -12.58 -2.42 10.36
C ASP A 90 -11.38 -1.58 9.85
N ALA A 91 -10.28 -1.55 10.62
CA ALA A 91 -9.04 -0.91 10.23
C ALA A 91 -8.24 -1.79 9.26
N HIS A 92 -7.36 -1.15 8.52
CA HIS A 92 -6.42 -1.81 7.61
C HIS A 92 -5.03 -1.27 7.88
N ASP A 93 -4.09 -2.17 8.14
CA ASP A 93 -2.72 -1.80 8.49
C ASP A 93 -1.81 -1.94 7.28
N LEU A 94 -1.11 -0.84 6.97
CA LEU A 94 -0.06 -0.84 5.95
C LEU A 94 1.25 -1.23 6.61
N VAL A 95 1.74 -2.41 6.28
CA VAL A 95 2.91 -3.02 6.91
C VAL A 95 4.06 -3.06 5.90
N TRP A 96 5.17 -2.47 6.30
CA TRP A 96 6.42 -2.50 5.55
C TRP A 96 7.40 -3.51 6.16
N SER A 97 8.18 -4.15 5.32
CA SER A 97 9.33 -4.96 5.73
C SER A 97 10.55 -4.53 4.93
N ARG A 98 11.69 -4.43 5.62
CA ARG A 98 12.98 -4.24 4.94
C ARG A 98 13.22 -5.48 4.09
N GLN A 99 13.36 -5.29 2.78
CA GLN A 99 13.84 -6.37 1.92
C GLN A 99 15.26 -6.73 2.37
N THR A 100 15.41 -7.92 2.93
CA THR A 100 16.73 -8.53 3.10
C THR A 100 17.25 -8.83 1.71
N ARG A 101 18.47 -8.39 1.38
CA ARG A 101 19.13 -8.88 0.16
C ARG A 101 19.10 -10.40 0.26
N ARG A 102 18.37 -11.08 -0.63
CA ARG A 102 18.68 -12.50 -0.89
C ARG A 102 20.10 -12.47 -1.41
N GLY A 103 21.03 -13.03 -0.65
CA GLY A 103 22.41 -13.17 -1.09
C GLY A 103 22.39 -13.80 -2.47
N GLY A 104 22.93 -13.08 -3.44
CA GLY A 104 23.41 -13.72 -4.64
C GLY A 104 24.66 -14.49 -4.21
N ASP A 105 24.50 -15.80 -4.12
CA ASP A 105 25.59 -16.75 -4.38
C ASP A 105 25.35 -17.27 -5.81
#